data_AF-A0A1L9VFL7-F1
#
_entry.id   AF-A0A1L9VFL7-F1
#
_cell.length_a   1.000
_cell.length_b   1.000
_cell.length_c   1.000
_cell.angle_alpha   90.00
_cell.angle_beta   90.00
_cell.angle_gamma   90.00
#
_symmetry.space_group_name_H-M   'P 1'
#
loop_
_entity.id
_entity.type
_entity.pdbx_description
1 polymer ?
#
loop_
_entity_poly.entity_id
_entity_poly.type
_entity_poly.pdbx_seq_one_letter_code
_entity_poly.pdbx_strand_id
1 'polypeptide(L)'
;MEQVIEGHPLVSKALVVSQGTFQLSLLVKPNWNKWTENQAEGSLINKIWLSVQEANIIAPGHGRVLKTKIGVASKDKPFKKTSKGSIQRRLVINDYTEEINAIYDRPDKE
;
A
#
# COMPACT_ATOMS: atom_id res chain seq x y z
N MET A 1 5.36 -10.36 -2.03
CA MET A 1 4.99 -9.00 -2.49
C MET A 1 5.27 -7.95 -1.42
N GLU A 2 4.53 -7.91 -0.31
CA GLU A 2 4.66 -6.86 0.72
C GLU A 2 6.10 -6.68 1.23
N GLN A 3 6.78 -7.78 1.58
CA GLN A 3 8.16 -7.73 2.09
C GLN A 3 9.17 -7.12 1.11
N VAL A 4 8.97 -7.29 -0.20
CA VAL A 4 9.83 -6.70 -1.24
C VAL A 4 9.66 -5.19 -1.25
N ILE A 5 8.41 -4.72 -1.16
CA ILE A 5 8.06 -3.30 -1.12
C ILE A 5 8.54 -2.66 0.20
N GLU A 6 8.45 -3.39 1.31
CA GLU A 6 8.98 -2.96 2.62
C GLU A 6 10.50 -2.86 2.66
N GLY A 7 11.22 -3.41 1.68
CA GLY A 7 12.66 -3.20 1.53
C GLY A 7 13.02 -1.77 1.10
N HIS A 8 12.07 -1.01 0.54
CA HIS A 8 12.31 0.36 0.11
C HIS A 8 12.43 1.32 1.33
N PRO A 9 13.45 2.20 1.41
CA PRO A 9 13.71 3.00 2.61
C PRO A 9 12.60 3.99 3.00
N LEU A 10 11.76 4.38 2.04
CA LEU A 10 10.60 5.26 2.27
C LEU A 10 9.34 4.52 2.73
N VAL A 11 9.37 3.18 2.77
CA VAL A 11 8.22 2.36 3.17
C VAL A 11 8.49 1.83 4.57
N SER A 12 7.53 2.05 5.47
CA SER A 12 7.56 1.42 6.80
C SER A 12 6.83 0.09 6.79
N LYS A 13 5.65 0.05 6.16
CA LYS A 13 4.82 -1.14 6.00
C LYS A 13 4.03 -1.10 4.71
N ALA A 14 3.78 -2.27 4.12
CA ALA A 14 2.98 -2.43 2.91
C ALA A 14 1.86 -3.44 3.17
N LEU A 15 0.64 -3.11 2.77
CA LEU A 15 -0.52 -3.98 2.93
C LEU A 15 -1.24 -4.16 1.59
N VAL A 16 -1.19 -5.38 1.06
CA VAL A 16 -1.94 -5.81 -0.11
C VAL A 16 -3.35 -6.21 0.33
N VAL A 17 -4.36 -5.68 -0.35
CA VAL A 17 -5.77 -5.89 -0.05
C VAL A 17 -6.49 -6.36 -1.32
N SER A 18 -7.36 -7.35 -1.17
CA SER A 18 -8.29 -7.83 -2.20
C SER A 18 -9.71 -7.77 -1.65
N GLN A 19 -10.61 -7.02 -2.29
CA GLN A 19 -12.04 -6.95 -1.89
C GLN A 19 -12.90 -7.96 -2.67
N GLY A 20 -12.43 -9.20 -2.85
CA GLY A 20 -13.15 -10.20 -3.66
C GLY A 20 -13.21 -9.89 -5.16
N THR A 21 -12.46 -8.89 -5.61
CA THR A 21 -12.26 -8.54 -7.01
C THR A 21 -10.98 -9.17 -7.54
N PHE A 22 -10.85 -9.23 -8.87
CA PHE A 22 -9.62 -9.68 -9.53
C PHE A 22 -8.48 -8.64 -9.48
N GLN A 23 -8.74 -7.46 -8.92
CA GLN A 23 -7.76 -6.37 -8.82
C GLN A 23 -7.23 -6.29 -7.38
N LEU A 24 -5.91 -6.21 -7.24
CA LEU A 24 -5.28 -5.94 -5.95
C LEU A 24 -5.08 -4.45 -5.74
N SER A 25 -5.31 -3.99 -4.52
CA SER A 25 -4.89 -2.68 -4.06
C SER A 25 -3.76 -2.79 -3.05
N LEU A 26 -2.92 -1.76 -3.00
CA LEU A 26 -1.78 -1.67 -2.10
C LEU A 26 -1.90 -0.40 -1.25
N LEU A 27 -2.04 -0.59 0.06
CA LEU A 27 -1.95 0.48 1.04
C LEU A 27 -0.54 0.55 1.61
N VAL A 28 0.14 1.66 1.40
CA VAL A 28 1.52 1.87 1.83
C VAL A 28 1.57 2.80 3.03
N LYS A 29 2.12 2.33 4.14
CA LYS A 29 2.51 3.18 5.25
C LYS A 29 3.93 3.71 5.01
N PRO A 30 4.10 5.02 4.78
CA PRO A 30 5.42 5.60 4.61
C PRO A 30 6.25 5.50 5.89
N ASN A 31 7.55 5.55 5.73
CA ASN A 31 8.43 5.88 6.83
C ASN A 31 8.35 7.38 7.07
N TRP A 32 7.51 7.79 8.02
CA TRP A 32 7.28 9.20 8.36
C TRP A 32 8.51 9.95 8.89
N ASN A 33 9.60 9.25 9.22
CA ASN A 33 10.88 9.89 9.54
C ASN A 33 11.67 10.31 8.29
N LYS A 34 11.33 9.74 7.13
CA LYS A 34 12.00 9.98 5.83
C LYS A 34 11.04 10.56 4.77
N TRP A 35 9.74 10.51 5.01
CA TRP A 35 8.68 10.99 4.14
C TRP A 35 7.78 11.96 4.91
N THR A 36 7.38 13.06 4.27
CA THR A 36 6.47 14.05 4.84
C THR A 36 5.13 14.05 4.10
N GLU A 37 4.03 14.22 4.82
CA GLU A 37 2.68 14.27 4.22
C GLU A 37 2.46 15.50 3.33
N ASN A 38 3.26 16.55 3.51
CA ASN A 38 3.22 17.73 2.63
C ASN A 38 3.67 17.41 1.19
N GLN A 39 4.29 16.25 0.95
CA GLN A 39 4.60 15.80 -0.39
C GLN A 39 3.40 15.05 -0.98
N ALA A 40 3.06 15.37 -2.23
CA ALA A 40 1.97 14.73 -2.94
C ALA A 40 2.10 13.19 -2.92
N GLU A 41 1.00 12.50 -2.69
CA GLU A 41 0.91 11.03 -2.68
C GLU A 41 1.61 10.40 -3.90
N GLY A 42 1.36 10.97 -5.08
CA GLY A 42 1.94 10.52 -6.35
C GLY A 42 3.48 10.54 -6.37
N SER A 43 4.11 11.44 -5.62
CA SER A 43 5.58 11.49 -5.51
C SER A 43 6.12 10.27 -4.76
N LEU A 44 5.47 9.83 -3.68
CA LEU A 44 5.86 8.58 -2.99
C LEU A 44 5.63 7.38 -3.90
N ILE A 45 4.44 7.31 -4.52
CA ILE A 45 4.07 6.21 -5.43
C ILE A 45 5.11 6.09 -6.55
N ASN A 46 5.53 7.20 -7.15
CA ASN A 46 6.56 7.21 -8.18
C ASN A 46 7.91 6.66 -7.68
N LYS A 47 8.32 7.02 -6.47
CA LYS A 47 9.60 6.57 -5.88
C LYS A 47 9.59 5.07 -5.58
N ILE A 48 8.47 4.53 -5.07
CA ILE A 48 8.36 3.11 -4.71
C ILE A 48 7.93 2.23 -5.88
N TRP A 49 7.55 2.82 -7.02
CA TRP A 49 6.97 2.09 -8.15
C TRP A 49 7.87 0.96 -8.64
N LEU A 50 9.19 1.19 -8.72
CA LEU A 50 10.15 0.17 -9.12
C LEU A 50 10.10 -1.05 -8.19
N SER A 51 10.09 -0.84 -6.87
CA SER A 51 9.96 -1.92 -5.89
C SER A 51 8.62 -2.66 -5.98
N VAL A 52 7.54 -1.96 -6.35
CA VAL A 52 6.24 -2.59 -6.63
C VAL A 52 6.30 -3.43 -7.91
N GLN A 53 6.98 -2.95 -8.96
CA GLN A 53 7.18 -3.72 -10.19
C GLN A 53 7.99 -5.00 -9.94
N GLU A 54 9.07 -4.92 -9.17
CA GLU A 54 9.83 -6.10 -8.74
C GLU A 54 8.95 -7.09 -7.96
N ALA A 55 8.14 -6.57 -7.03
CA ALA A 55 7.20 -7.39 -6.27
C ALA A 55 6.11 -8.03 -7.16
N ASN A 56 5.67 -7.36 -8.22
CA ASN A 56 4.71 -7.85 -9.21
C ASN A 56 5.28 -8.95 -10.10
N ILE A 57 6.60 -8.95 -10.39
CA ILE A 57 7.26 -10.00 -11.17
C ILE A 57 7.21 -11.34 -10.43
N ILE A 58 7.37 -11.30 -9.10
CA ILE A 58 7.39 -12.48 -8.23
C ILE A 58 5.96 -12.97 -7.93
N ALA A 59 4.96 -12.12 -8.10
CA ALA A 59 3.57 -12.48 -7.83
C ALA A 59 2.97 -13.33 -8.96
N PRO A 60 2.15 -14.36 -8.64
CA PRO A 60 1.43 -15.15 -9.63
C PRO A 60 0.47 -14.24 -10.43
N GLY A 61 0.13 -14.59 -11.67
CA GLY A 61 -0.45 -13.69 -12.68
C GLY A 61 -1.56 -12.73 -12.22
N HIS A 62 -2.52 -13.19 -11.39
CA HIS A 62 -3.63 -12.37 -10.87
C HIS A 62 -3.26 -11.52 -9.63
N GLY A 63 -2.03 -11.64 -9.15
CA GLY A 63 -1.52 -11.02 -7.95
C GLY A 63 -0.72 -9.74 -8.20
N ARG A 64 -0.92 -9.07 -9.34
CA ARG A 64 -0.20 -7.83 -9.69
C ARG A 64 -0.96 -6.60 -9.23
N VAL A 65 -0.24 -5.62 -8.69
CA VAL A 65 -0.77 -4.32 -8.28
C VAL A 65 -0.50 -3.29 -9.37
N LEU A 66 -1.55 -2.61 -9.84
CA LEU A 66 -1.43 -1.49 -10.76
C LEU A 66 -1.01 -0.21 -10.02
N LYS A 67 -0.31 0.70 -10.71
CA LYS A 67 0.14 1.97 -10.12
C LYS A 67 -1.03 2.83 -9.63
N THR A 68 -2.15 2.79 -10.34
CA THR A 68 -3.42 3.45 -10.00
C THR A 68 -4.04 2.89 -8.72
N LYS A 69 -3.74 1.63 -8.37
CA LYS A 69 -4.27 0.91 -7.21
C LYS A 69 -3.33 0.96 -6.00
N ILE A 70 -2.42 1.93 -5.96
CA ILE A 70 -1.56 2.19 -4.80
C ILE A 70 -2.07 3.44 -4.10
N GLY A 71 -2.21 3.38 -2.78
CA GLY A 71 -2.50 4.54 -1.95
C GLY A 71 -1.60 4.62 -0.73
N VAL A 72 -1.61 5.78 -0.08
CA VAL A 72 -0.76 6.08 1.06
C VAL A 72 -1.61 6.16 2.33
N ALA A 73 -1.19 5.41 3.34
CA ALA A 73 -1.82 5.43 4.64
C ALA A 73 -1.58 6.79 5.32
N SER A 74 -2.58 7.33 6.03
CA SER A 74 -2.44 8.57 6.80
C SER A 74 -1.52 8.37 8.03
N LYS A 75 -0.82 9.44 8.41
CA LYS A 75 0.00 9.45 9.63
C LYS A 75 -0.85 9.37 10.89
N ASP A 76 -2.04 9.95 10.87
CA ASP A 76 -2.96 10.04 12.01
C ASP A 76 -3.66 8.72 12.34
N LYS A 77 -3.70 7.79 11.38
CA LYS A 77 -4.31 6.45 11.54
C LYS A 77 -3.23 5.36 11.60
N PRO A 78 -2.39 5.25 12.65
CA PRO A 78 -1.30 4.26 12.65
C PRO A 78 -1.84 2.83 12.51
N PHE A 79 -1.17 2.01 11.69
CA PHE A 79 -1.50 0.59 11.56
C PHE A 79 -1.56 -0.11 12.91
N LYS A 80 -2.72 -0.68 13.25
CA LYS A 80 -2.94 -1.48 14.45
C LYS A 80 -2.04 -2.70 14.44
N LYS A 81 -1.37 -2.94 15.57
CA LYS A 81 -0.46 -4.07 15.79
C LYS A 81 -0.96 -4.94 16.94
N THR A 82 -0.60 -6.21 16.95
CA THR A 82 -0.80 -7.11 18.09
C THR A 82 0.18 -6.75 19.21
N SER A 83 -0.02 -7.31 20.39
CA SER A 83 0.93 -7.19 21.51
C SER A 83 2.33 -7.73 21.19
N LYS A 84 2.46 -8.56 20.13
CA LYS A 84 3.74 -9.08 19.61
C LYS A 84 4.31 -8.24 18.45
N GLY A 85 3.68 -7.12 18.09
CA GLY A 85 4.16 -6.18 17.08
C GLY A 85 3.76 -6.48 15.63
N SER A 86 3.11 -7.61 15.37
CA SER A 86 2.60 -7.98 14.03
C SER A 86 1.37 -7.13 13.65
N ILE A 87 1.16 -6.84 12.37
CA ILE A 87 0.01 -6.03 11.93
C ILE A 87 -1.30 -6.82 12.09
N GLN A 88 -2.32 -6.18 12.66
CA GLN A 88 -3.69 -6.70 12.70
C GLN A 88 -4.40 -6.35 11.40
N ARG A 89 -4.10 -7.11 10.32
CA ARG A 89 -4.55 -6.80 8.94
C ARG A 89 -6.03 -6.44 8.86
N ARG A 90 -6.92 -7.25 9.45
CA ARG A 90 -8.37 -7.02 9.45
C ARG A 90 -8.75 -5.68 10.08
N LEU A 91 -8.13 -5.32 11.22
CA LEU A 91 -8.41 -4.04 11.86
C LEU A 91 -7.88 -2.86 11.04
N VAL A 92 -6.70 -3.01 10.43
CA VAL A 92 -6.16 -1.98 9.54
C VAL A 92 -7.05 -1.80 8.31
N ILE A 93 -7.49 -2.89 7.66
CA ILE A 93 -8.41 -2.81 6.52
C ILE A 93 -9.70 -2.08 6.93
N ASN A 94 -10.26 -2.41 8.09
CA ASN A 94 -11.46 -1.74 8.58
C ASN A 94 -11.23 -0.23 8.81
N ASP A 95 -10.12 0.16 9.46
CA ASP A 95 -9.80 1.56 9.74
C ASP A 95 -9.53 2.38 8.47
N TYR A 96 -9.11 1.71 7.39
CA TYR A 96 -8.74 2.29 6.11
C TYR A 96 -9.75 1.99 5.00
N THR A 97 -10.97 1.61 5.35
CA THR A 97 -11.99 1.20 4.37
C THR A 97 -12.24 2.30 3.34
N GLU A 98 -12.32 3.56 3.78
CA GLU A 98 -12.57 4.71 2.91
C GLU A 98 -11.43 4.93 1.92
N GLU A 99 -10.18 4.93 2.40
CA GLU A 99 -8.99 5.09 1.56
C GLU A 99 -8.84 3.93 0.58
N ILE A 100 -9.11 2.71 1.03
CA ILE A 100 -9.06 1.51 0.17
C ILE A 100 -10.13 1.60 -0.92
N ASN A 101 -11.37 1.97 -0.58
CA ASN A 101 -12.44 2.15 -1.56
C ASN A 101 -12.09 3.26 -2.57
N ALA A 102 -11.54 4.38 -2.10
CA ALA A 102 -11.09 5.46 -2.98
C ALA A 102 -9.97 5.02 -3.93
N ILE A 103 -9.10 4.09 -3.52
CA ILE A 103 -8.10 3.47 -4.41
C ILE A 103 -8.77 2.61 -5.47
N TYR A 104 -9.79 1.82 -5.11
CA TYR A 104 -10.53 0.99 -6.06
C TYR A 104 -11.30 1.82 -7.08
N ASP A 105 -11.89 2.95 -6.67
CA ASP A 105 -12.64 3.86 -7.55
C ASP A 105 -11.76 4.63 -8.54
N ARG A 106 -10.43 4.62 -8.38
CA ARG A 106 -9.52 5.24 -9.36
C ARG A 106 -9.65 4.53 -10.70
N PRO A 107 -9.91 5.24 -11.80
CA PRO A 107 -9.99 4.62 -13.11
C PRO A 107 -8.64 4.00 -13.46
N ASP A 108 -8.69 2.80 -14.05
CA ASP A 108 -7.53 2.20 -14.72
C ASP A 108 -7.27 3.03 -15.97
N LYS A 109 -6.52 4.11 -15.84
CA LYS A 109 -6.13 4.91 -17.00
C LYS A 109 -5.24 4.04 -17.90
N GLU A 110 -5.76 3.78 -19.09
CA GLU A 110 -5.09 3.19 -20.26
C GLU A 110 -3.85 4.00 -20.67
#